data_AF-X1KTW8-F1
#
_entry.id   AF-X1KTW8-F1
#
_cell.length_a   1.000
_cell.length_b   1.000
_cell.length_c   1.000
_cell.angle_alpha   90.00
_cell.angle_beta   90.00
_cell.angle_gamma   90.00
#
_symmetry.space_group_name_H-M   'P 1'
#
loop_
_entity.id
_entity.type
_entity.pdbx_description
1 polymer ?
#
loop_
_entity_poly.entity_id
_entity_poly.type
_entity_poly.pdbx_seq_one_letter_code
_entity_poly.pdbx_strand_id
1 'polypeptide(L)'
;MSEKPVKHPTEIFIRTYPKVIFYWPLLITSFILWIIQALLKDNSKALGYAWFIVFFINIFVTAFDFSSTKFFVLILAVVIVLMIVIFLVLPNFSVSLTGIEIDLGLPWQFYMVMTIILAFILG
;
A
#
# COMPACT_ATOMS: atom_id res chain seq x y z
N MET A 1 16.68 43.59 34.25
CA MET A 1 16.72 43.13 32.84
C MET A 1 15.35 42.49 32.59
N SER A 2 14.45 43.19 31.90
CA SER A 2 13.05 42.74 31.73
C SER A 2 13.00 41.69 30.64
N GLU A 3 12.64 40.45 31.00
CA GLU A 3 12.41 39.38 30.04
C GLU A 3 11.20 39.74 29.17
N LYS A 4 11.41 39.77 27.84
CA LYS A 4 10.34 40.04 26.88
C LYS A 4 9.39 38.83 26.83
N PRO A 5 8.06 39.04 26.82
CA PRO A 5 7.11 37.93 26.78
C PRO A 5 7.23 37.17 25.44
N VAL A 6 7.37 35.85 25.54
CA VAL A 6 7.45 34.93 24.40
C VAL A 6 6.09 34.90 23.71
N LYS A 7 6.00 35.40 22.47
CA LYS A 7 4.77 35.32 21.66
C LYS A 7 4.55 33.86 21.24
N HIS A 8 3.52 33.23 21.79
CA HIS A 8 3.05 31.94 21.31
C HIS A 8 2.37 32.10 19.95
N PRO A 9 2.56 31.16 19.00
CA PRO A 9 1.88 31.20 17.72
C PRO A 9 0.37 31.08 17.92
N THR A 10 -0.38 32.08 17.45
CA THR A 10 -1.82 32.21 17.65
C THR A 10 -2.63 31.20 16.83
N GLU A 11 -2.11 30.77 15.67
CA GLU A 11 -2.85 29.91 14.74
C GLU A 11 -1.90 28.97 13.99
N ILE A 12 -2.27 27.69 13.92
CA ILE A 12 -1.55 26.64 13.17
C ILE A 12 -2.43 26.25 11.99
N PHE A 13 -2.02 26.61 10.77
CA PHE A 13 -2.71 26.19 9.55
C PHE A 13 -2.37 24.73 9.23
N ILE A 14 -3.23 23.81 9.67
CA ILE A 14 -3.16 22.41 9.24
C ILE A 14 -3.76 22.32 7.84
N ARG A 15 -2.93 22.09 6.83
CA ARG A 15 -3.41 21.87 5.46
C ARG A 15 -3.93 20.44 5.32
N THR A 16 -5.20 20.29 4.99
CA THR A 16 -5.78 19.00 4.62
C THR A 16 -5.36 18.67 3.19
N TYR A 17 -4.41 17.75 3.02
CA TYR A 17 -4.01 17.30 1.69
C TYR A 17 -5.08 16.39 1.08
N PRO A 18 -5.36 16.51 -0.24
CA PRO A 18 -6.23 15.58 -0.93
C PRO A 18 -5.65 14.16 -0.84
N LYS A 19 -6.46 13.19 -0.40
CA LYS A 19 -6.06 11.77 -0.29
C LYS A 19 -5.63 11.14 -1.62
N VAL A 20 -5.92 11.82 -2.73
CA VAL A 20 -5.49 11.42 -4.09
C VAL A 20 -3.96 11.33 -4.20
N ILE A 21 -3.18 12.10 -3.43
CA ILE A 21 -1.72 12.04 -3.45
C ILE A 21 -1.16 10.66 -3.07
N PHE A 22 -1.94 9.86 -2.34
CA PHE A 22 -1.50 8.53 -1.95
C PHE A 22 -1.46 7.54 -3.11
N TYR A 23 -2.05 7.85 -4.28
CA TYR A 23 -1.99 6.97 -5.46
C TYR A 23 -0.68 7.08 -6.26
N TRP A 24 0.20 8.04 -5.95
CA TRP A 24 1.50 8.21 -6.64
C TRP A 24 2.37 6.95 -6.68
N PRO A 25 2.57 6.20 -5.56
CA PRO A 25 3.32 4.95 -5.59
C PRO A 25 2.72 3.92 -6.56
N LEU A 26 1.39 3.81 -6.59
CA LEU A 26 0.70 2.86 -7.47
C LEU A 26 0.86 3.25 -8.94
N LEU A 27 0.82 4.54 -9.26
CA LEU A 27 1.10 5.04 -10.61
C LEU A 27 2.52 4.69 -11.05
N ILE A 28 3.50 5.01 -10.21
CA ILE A 28 4.92 4.76 -10.53
C ILE A 28 5.17 3.26 -10.71
N THR A 29 4.64 2.43 -9.81
CA THR A 29 4.74 0.97 -9.93
C THR A 29 4.08 0.46 -11.21
N SER A 30 2.87 0.94 -11.54
CA SER A 30 2.19 0.54 -12.77
C SER A 30 2.98 0.92 -14.03
N PHE A 31 3.56 2.12 -14.05
CA PHE A 31 4.36 2.60 -15.18
C PHE A 31 5.65 1.80 -15.35
N ILE A 32 6.38 1.53 -14.26
CA ILE A 32 7.62 0.75 -14.29
C ILE A 32 7.34 -0.68 -14.74
N LEU A 33 6.31 -1.33 -14.17
CA LEU A 33 5.96 -2.71 -14.53
C LEU A 33 5.47 -2.82 -15.97
N TRP A 34 4.75 -1.81 -16.47
CA TRP A 34 4.40 -1.71 -17.87
C TRP A 34 5.64 -1.70 -18.77
N ILE A 35 6.62 -0.83 -18.49
CA ILE A 35 7.86 -0.75 -19.29
C ILE A 35 8.63 -2.08 -19.24
N ILE A 36 8.81 -2.65 -18.05
CA ILE A 36 9.52 -3.91 -17.85
C ILE A 36 8.86 -5.02 -18.68
N GLN A 37 7.55 -5.20 -18.56
CA GLN A 37 6.84 -6.27 -19.25
C GLN A 37 6.73 -6.03 -20.76
N ALA A 38 6.58 -4.78 -21.20
CA ALA A 38 6.51 -4.43 -22.62
C ALA A 38 7.86 -4.64 -23.34
N LEU A 39 8.98 -4.32 -22.68
CA LEU A 39 10.32 -4.44 -23.27
C LEU A 39 10.89 -5.84 -23.16
N LEU A 40 10.79 -6.47 -21.98
CA LEU A 40 11.37 -7.79 -21.72
C LEU A 40 10.46 -8.93 -22.14
N LYS A 41 9.19 -8.65 -22.49
CA LYS A 41 8.14 -9.65 -22.81
C LYS A 41 7.98 -10.71 -21.72
N ASP A 42 8.36 -10.38 -20.49
CA ASP A 42 8.38 -11.29 -19.36
C ASP A 42 7.02 -11.30 -18.65
N ASN A 43 6.26 -12.39 -18.78
CA ASN A 43 4.99 -12.55 -18.08
C ASN A 43 5.14 -13.22 -16.70
N SER A 44 6.20 -12.84 -15.98
CA SER A 44 6.48 -13.36 -14.65
C SER A 44 5.37 -13.02 -13.67
N LYS A 45 4.90 -14.04 -12.95
CA LYS A 45 3.95 -13.92 -11.83
C LYS A 45 4.47 -12.98 -10.74
N ALA A 46 5.80 -12.83 -10.63
CA ALA A 46 6.43 -11.92 -9.67
C ALA A 46 6.05 -10.45 -9.89
N LEU A 47 5.86 -10.03 -11.15
CA LEU A 47 5.43 -8.66 -11.46
C LEU A 47 4.01 -8.39 -10.97
N GLY A 48 3.12 -9.38 -11.13
CA GLY A 48 1.76 -9.30 -10.62
C GLY A 48 1.72 -9.25 -9.10
N TYR A 49 2.49 -10.11 -8.42
CA TYR A 49 2.63 -10.05 -6.97
C TYR A 49 3.13 -8.69 -6.49
N ALA A 50 4.17 -8.14 -7.13
CA ALA A 50 4.69 -6.82 -6.79
C ALA A 50 3.62 -5.73 -6.95
N TRP A 51 2.84 -5.77 -8.03
CA TRP A 51 1.75 -4.81 -8.25
C TRP A 51 0.68 -4.92 -7.16
N PHE A 52 0.20 -6.12 -6.84
CA PHE A 52 -0.81 -6.34 -5.81
C PHE A 52 -0.32 -5.92 -4.43
N ILE A 53 0.94 -6.18 -4.08
CA ILE A 53 1.51 -5.73 -2.80
C ILE A 53 1.42 -4.20 -2.70
N VAL A 54 1.87 -3.47 -3.73
CA VAL A 54 1.81 -2.01 -3.74
C VAL A 54 0.37 -1.52 -3.70
N PHE A 55 -0.54 -2.15 -4.45
CA PHE A 55 -1.97 -1.85 -4.43
C PHE A 55 -2.59 -1.99 -3.04
N PHE A 56 -2.35 -3.11 -2.35
CA PHE A 56 -2.88 -3.32 -1.00
C PHE A 56 -2.27 -2.37 0.02
N ILE A 57 -0.97 -2.07 -0.08
CA ILE A 57 -0.34 -1.03 0.75
C ILE A 57 -0.99 0.33 0.47
N ASN A 58 -1.29 0.64 -0.79
CA ASN A 58 -1.95 1.88 -1.18
C ASN A 58 -3.35 2.02 -0.56
N ILE A 59 -4.16 0.96 -0.66
CA ILE A 59 -5.48 0.88 0.01
C ILE A 59 -5.32 1.02 1.51
N PHE A 60 -4.32 0.37 2.11
CA PHE A 60 -4.07 0.45 3.53
C PHE A 60 -3.78 1.90 3.94
N VAL A 61 -2.81 2.55 3.31
CA VAL A 61 -2.43 3.95 3.60
C VAL A 61 -3.60 4.92 3.38
N THR A 62 -4.39 4.73 2.34
CA THR A 62 -5.54 5.61 2.03
C THR A 62 -6.74 5.41 2.97
N ALA A 63 -7.04 4.16 3.33
CA ALA A 63 -8.13 3.84 4.25
C ALA A 63 -7.82 4.26 5.68
N PHE A 64 -6.54 4.21 6.04
CA PHE A 64 -6.08 4.41 7.40
C PHE A 64 -5.37 5.76 7.57
N ASP A 65 -6.19 6.81 7.72
CA ASP A 65 -5.74 8.14 8.16
C ASP A 65 -5.43 8.12 9.67
N PHE A 66 -4.38 7.39 10.03
CA PHE A 66 -3.99 7.19 11.42
C PHE A 66 -2.93 8.20 11.85
N SER A 67 -3.13 8.77 13.04
CA SER A 67 -1.99 9.28 13.80
C SER A 67 -0.99 8.14 14.03
N SER A 68 0.32 8.44 14.02
CA SER A 68 1.38 7.43 14.06
C SER A 68 1.21 6.39 15.17
N THR A 69 0.61 6.77 16.30
CA THR A 69 0.27 5.87 17.41
C THR A 69 -0.79 4.82 17.03
N LYS A 70 -1.87 5.21 16.35
CA LYS A 70 -2.95 4.28 15.94
C LYS A 70 -2.47 3.30 14.87
N PHE A 71 -1.58 3.75 13.98
CA PHE A 71 -0.94 2.91 12.98
C PHE A 71 -0.07 1.81 13.63
N PHE A 72 0.73 2.17 14.64
CA PHE A 72 1.55 1.21 15.38
C PHE A 72 0.69 0.18 16.15
N VAL A 73 -0.39 0.64 16.78
CA VAL A 73 -1.35 -0.25 17.45
C VAL A 73 -2.04 -1.19 16.45
N LEU A 74 -2.41 -0.73 15.25
CA LEU A 74 -3.00 -1.59 14.23
C LEU A 74 -2.03 -2.67 13.74
N ILE A 75 -0.78 -2.31 13.43
CA ILE A 75 0.25 -3.27 13.03
C ILE A 75 0.44 -4.33 14.12
N LEU A 76 0.56 -3.88 15.37
CA LEU A 76 0.71 -4.78 16.51
C LEU A 76 -0.49 -5.73 16.62
N ALA A 77 -1.72 -5.23 16.44
CA ALA A 77 -2.92 -6.05 16.45
C ALA A 77 -2.92 -7.10 15.32
N VAL A 78 -2.53 -6.72 14.10
CA VAL A 78 -2.41 -7.66 12.97
C VAL A 78 -1.37 -8.74 13.26
N VAL A 79 -0.21 -8.38 13.81
CA VAL A 79 0.84 -9.34 14.19
C VAL A 79 0.33 -10.30 15.27
N ILE A 80 -0.36 -9.80 16.29
CA ILE A 80 -0.95 -10.65 17.34
C ILE A 80 -1.98 -11.63 16.73
N VAL A 81 -2.87 -11.14 15.87
CA VAL A 81 -3.85 -12.00 15.18
C VAL A 81 -3.15 -13.06 14.34
N LEU A 82 -2.12 -12.70 13.58
CA LEU A 82 -1.33 -13.66 12.80
C LEU A 82 -0.66 -14.70 13.70
N MET A 83 -0.09 -14.29 14.83
CA MET A 83 0.51 -15.23 15.78
C MET A 83 -0.54 -16.19 16.37
N ILE A 84 -1.71 -15.68 16.76
CA ILE A 84 -2.81 -16.54 17.25
C ILE A 84 -3.23 -17.52 16.15
N VAL A 85 -3.39 -17.04 14.91
CA VAL A 85 -3.79 -17.88 13.79
C VAL A 85 -2.73 -18.95 13.50
N ILE A 86 -1.44 -18.62 13.49
CA ILE A 86 -0.36 -19.57 13.18
C ILE A 86 -0.11 -20.59 14.30
N PHE A 87 -0.14 -20.16 15.57
CA PHE A 87 0.25 -21.01 16.69
C PHE A 87 -0.93 -21.70 17.39
N LEU A 88 -2.14 -21.13 17.33
CA LEU A 88 -3.31 -21.68 18.03
C LEU A 88 -4.37 -22.22 17.08
N VAL A 89 -4.57 -21.60 15.92
CA VAL A 89 -5.63 -22.03 14.98
C VAL A 89 -5.08 -23.06 14.01
N LEU A 90 -4.07 -22.72 13.22
CA LEU A 90 -3.48 -23.55 12.15
C LEU A 90 -3.09 -24.97 12.59
N PRO A 91 -2.48 -25.23 13.76
CA PRO A 91 -2.10 -26.58 14.16
C PRO A 91 -3.30 -27.50 14.44
N ASN A 92 -4.48 -26.92 14.71
CA ASN A 92 -5.73 -27.65 14.90
C ASN A 92 -6.47 -27.94 13.59
N PHE A 93 -5.98 -27.42 12.46
CA PHE A 93 -6.52 -27.70 11.13
C PHE A 93 -5.43 -28.37 10.29
N SER A 94 -5.73 -29.50 9.65
CA SER A 94 -4.86 -30.08 8.62
C SER A 94 -4.97 -29.24 7.34
N VAL A 95 -4.45 -28.01 7.38
CA VAL A 95 -4.41 -27.11 6.23
C VAL A 95 -3.33 -27.61 5.28
N SER A 96 -3.74 -28.49 4.37
CA SER A 96 -2.96 -28.83 3.19
C SER A 96 -2.95 -27.62 2.25
N LEU A 97 -1.90 -26.81 2.34
CA LEU A 97 -1.62 -25.68 1.42
C LEU A 97 -1.11 -26.15 0.04
N THR A 98 -1.13 -27.46 -0.22
CA THR A 98 -0.69 -28.04 -1.49
C THR A 98 -1.85 -28.04 -2.48
N GLY A 99 -2.01 -26.96 -3.25
CA GLY A 99 -2.98 -26.92 -4.35
C GLY A 99 -3.49 -25.55 -4.74
N ILE A 100 -3.21 -24.50 -3.96
CA ILE A 100 -3.59 -23.13 -4.34
C ILE A 100 -2.47 -22.54 -5.21
N GLU A 101 -2.48 -22.86 -6.50
CA GLU A 101 -1.72 -22.08 -7.50
C GLU A 101 -2.45 -20.76 -7.72
N ILE A 102 -2.15 -19.76 -6.90
CA ILE A 102 -2.61 -18.40 -7.10
C ILE A 102 -1.90 -17.86 -8.35
N ASP A 103 -2.62 -17.77 -9.47
CA ASP A 103 -2.09 -17.14 -10.69
C ASP A 103 -2.48 -15.66 -10.72
N LEU A 104 -1.57 -14.81 -10.24
CA LEU A 104 -1.69 -13.35 -10.33
C LEU A 104 -0.87 -12.78 -11.49
N GLY A 105 -0.56 -13.58 -12.51
CA GLY A 105 0.04 -13.07 -13.74
C GLY A 105 -0.89 -12.04 -14.40
N LEU A 106 -0.44 -10.79 -14.48
CA LEU A 106 -1.18 -9.71 -15.14
C LEU A 106 -0.53 -9.39 -16.50
N PRO A 107 -1.33 -9.16 -17.54
CA PRO A 107 -0.82 -8.83 -18.87
C PRO A 107 -0.34 -7.36 -18.92
N TRP A 108 0.57 -7.05 -19.84
CA TRP A 108 1.16 -5.70 -19.92
C TRP A 108 0.15 -4.60 -20.20
N GLN A 109 -0.94 -4.94 -20.90
CA GLN A 109 -2.06 -4.04 -21.16
C GLN A 109 -2.71 -3.57 -19.86
N PHE A 110 -2.75 -4.42 -18.83
CA PHE A 110 -3.31 -4.06 -17.53
C PHE A 110 -2.48 -2.93 -16.90
N TYR A 111 -1.16 -3.08 -16.82
CA TYR A 111 -0.28 -2.05 -16.24
C TYR A 111 -0.35 -0.73 -17.01
N MET A 112 -0.46 -0.79 -18.34
CA MET A 112 -0.64 0.39 -19.20
C MET A 112 -1.95 1.12 -18.88
N VAL A 113 -3.07 0.39 -18.89
CA VAL A 113 -4.41 0.97 -18.61
C VAL A 113 -4.45 1.58 -17.21
N MET A 114 -3.91 0.87 -16.20
CA MET A 114 -3.84 1.40 -14.84
C MET A 114 -2.98 2.67 -14.75
N THR A 115 -1.86 2.72 -15.47
CA THR A 115 -1.02 3.93 -15.53
C THR A 115 -1.80 5.12 -16.09
N ILE A 116 -2.54 4.93 -17.19
CA ILE A 116 -3.33 6.00 -17.83
C ILE A 116 -4.42 6.49 -16.89
N ILE A 117 -5.18 5.57 -16.28
CA ILE A 117 -6.25 5.92 -15.33
C ILE A 117 -5.68 6.70 -14.15
N LEU A 118 -4.60 6.20 -13.54
CA LEU A 118 -4.00 6.86 -12.38
C LEU A 118 -3.40 8.22 -12.74
N ALA A 119 -2.80 8.36 -13.93
CA ALA A 119 -2.27 9.63 -14.40
C ALA A 119 -3.39 10.67 -14.60
N PHE A 120 -4.54 10.25 -15.13
CA PHE A 120 -5.71 11.11 -15.27
C PHE A 120 -6.35 11.50 -13.92
N ILE A 121 -6.27 10.63 -12.91
CA ILE A 121 -6.80 10.95 -11.57
C ILE A 121 -5.86 11.91 -10.81
N LEU A 122 -4.55 11.83 -11.06
CA LEU A 122 -3.52 12.60 -10.36
C LEU A 122 -3.18 13.94 -11.02
N GLY A 123 -3.41 14.10 -12.32
CA GLY A 123 -3.17 15.31 -13.12
C GLY A 123 -4.44 16.13 -13.33
#